data_AF-A0A9W6L5H0-F1
#
_entry.id   AF-A0A9W6L5H0-F1
#
_cell.length_a   1.000
_cell.length_b   1.000
_cell.length_c   1.000
_cell.angle_alpha   90.00
_cell.angle_beta   90.00
_cell.angle_gamma   90.00
#
_symmetry.space_group_name_H-M   'P 1'
#
loop_
_entity.id
_entity.type
_entity.pdbx_description
1 polymer ?
#
loop_
_entity_poly.entity_id
_entity_poly.type
_entity_poly.pdbx_seq_one_letter_code
_entity_poly.pdbx_strand_id
1 'polypeptide(L)'
;MILDLSEVDFLGSAGIGALVDAAKAQRDNVLLRVVVDQNRPVIRPMQLTGLDTVLALYRSREDALRDVDRWAGTPSTSSGMPS
;
A
#
# COMPACT_ATOMS: atom_id res chain seq x y z
N MET A 1 -2.03 -4.62 4.58
CA MET A 1 -0.62 -4.95 4.91
C MET A 1 0.24 -3.73 4.61
N ILE A 2 1.28 -3.45 5.40
CA ILE A 2 2.21 -2.33 5.16
C ILE A 2 3.60 -2.90 4.89
N LEU A 3 4.22 -2.48 3.80
CA LEU A 3 5.60 -2.76 3.43
C LEU A 3 6.41 -1.47 3.56
N ASP A 4 7.39 -1.44 4.46
CA ASP A 4 8.23 -0.26 4.66
C ASP A 4 9.55 -0.43 3.89
N LEU A 5 9.78 0.46 2.93
CA LEU A 5 10.97 0.50 2.08
C LEU A 5 11.81 1.76 2.34
N SER A 6 11.57 2.49 3.43
CA SER A 6 12.22 3.78 3.71
C SER A 6 13.75 3.66 3.85
N GLU A 7 14.23 2.54 4.39
CA GLU A 7 15.66 2.22 4.57
C GLU A 7 16.25 1.45 3.36
N VAL A 8 15.50 1.30 2.26
CA VAL A 8 15.98 0.59 1.07
C VAL A 8 16.65 1.56 0.10
N ASP A 9 17.97 1.43 -0.04
CA ASP A 9 18.76 2.30 -0.92
C ASP A 9 18.73 1.87 -2.39
N PHE A 10 18.34 0.63 -2.69
CA PHE A 10 18.31 0.12 -4.06
C PHE A 10 17.21 -0.92 -4.29
N LEU A 11 16.42 -0.72 -5.36
CA LEU A 11 15.38 -1.64 -5.80
C LEU A 11 15.65 -2.12 -7.22
N GLY A 12 16.31 -3.28 -7.32
CA GLY A 12 16.62 -3.94 -8.58
C GLY A 12 15.45 -4.74 -9.18
N SER A 13 15.69 -5.39 -10.31
CA SER A 13 14.68 -6.14 -11.07
C SER A 13 13.97 -7.22 -10.25
N ALA A 14 14.69 -7.95 -9.39
CA ALA A 14 14.10 -8.97 -8.52
C ALA A 14 13.12 -8.36 -7.49
N GLY A 15 13.48 -7.22 -6.90
CA GLY A 15 12.61 -6.51 -5.96
C GLY A 15 11.37 -5.94 -6.65
N ILE A 16 11.53 -5.40 -7.85
CA ILE A 16 10.40 -4.96 -8.69
C ILE A 16 9.48 -6.12 -9.06
N GLY A 17 10.04 -7.26 -9.47
CA GLY A 17 9.26 -8.47 -9.78
C GLY A 17 8.43 -8.94 -8.59
N ALA A 18 9.04 -8.97 -7.39
CA ALA A 18 8.34 -9.32 -6.16
C ALA A 18 7.18 -8.35 -5.83
N LEU A 19 7.36 -7.03 -6.04
CA LEU A 19 6.29 -6.05 -5.85
C LEU A 19 5.16 -6.22 -6.86
N VAL A 20 5.49 -6.52 -8.12
CA VAL A 20 4.50 -6.82 -9.17
C VAL A 20 3.69 -8.07 -8.80
N ASP A 21 4.35 -9.13 -8.36
CA ASP A 21 3.67 -10.36 -7.98
C ASP A 21 2.82 -10.15 -6.73
N ALA A 22 3.30 -9.39 -5.74
CA ALA A 22 2.52 -9.01 -4.58
C ALA A 22 1.29 -8.16 -4.94
N ALA A 23 1.41 -7.23 -5.90
CA ALA A 23 0.28 -6.44 -6.41
C ALA A 23 -0.76 -7.33 -7.09
N LYS A 24 -0.33 -8.28 -7.93
CA LYS A 24 -1.22 -9.25 -8.61
C LYS A 24 -1.88 -10.24 -7.65
N ALA A 25 -1.20 -10.59 -6.56
CA ALA A 25 -1.68 -11.52 -5.55
C ALA A 25 -2.72 -10.89 -4.62
N GLN A 26 -2.92 -9.56 -4.65
CA GLN A 26 -4.02 -8.93 -3.92
C GLN A 26 -5.36 -9.47 -4.43
N ARG A 27 -6.00 -10.30 -3.61
CA ARG A 27 -7.41 -10.66 -3.73
C ARG A 27 -8.18 -9.99 -2.59
N ASP A 28 -9.46 -9.72 -2.82
CA ASP A 28 -10.42 -9.34 -1.77
C ASP A 28 -10.10 -8.03 -1.02
N ASN A 29 -9.87 -6.95 -1.78
CA ASN A 29 -9.82 -5.58 -1.23
C ASN A 29 -8.67 -5.30 -0.24
N VAL A 30 -7.69 -6.21 -0.11
CA VAL A 30 -6.51 -6.00 0.73
C VAL A 30 -5.47 -5.19 -0.05
N LEU A 31 -5.54 -3.87 0.10
CA LEU A 31 -4.56 -2.96 -0.50
C LEU A 31 -3.18 -3.13 0.17
N LEU A 32 -2.15 -3.41 -0.62
CA LEU A 32 -0.76 -3.30 -0.17
C LEU A 32 -0.37 -1.83 -0.12
N ARG A 33 -0.01 -1.39 1.08
CA ARG A 33 0.48 -0.04 1.36
C ARG A 33 1.99 -0.09 1.42
N VAL A 34 2.65 0.79 0.69
CA VAL A 34 4.10 0.85 0.63
C VAL A 34 4.55 2.18 1.19
N VAL A 35 5.39 2.14 2.21
CA VAL A 35 6.03 3.34 2.75
C VAL A 35 7.35 3.50 2.02
N VAL A 36 7.57 4.69 1.48
CA VAL A 36 8.83 5.11 0.89
C VAL A 36 9.19 6.46 1.48
N ASP A 37 10.45 6.62 1.85
CA ASP A 37 10.99 7.96 2.13
C ASP A 37 11.02 8.79 0.82
N GLN A 38 11.40 10.06 0.88
CA GLN A 38 11.70 10.91 -0.27
C GLN A 38 12.83 10.37 -1.16
N ASN A 39 13.39 9.21 -0.81
CA ASN A 39 14.48 8.56 -1.51
C ASN A 39 14.05 8.16 -2.94
N ARG A 40 14.62 8.87 -3.91
CA ARG A 40 14.42 8.63 -5.35
C ARG A 40 14.77 7.23 -5.89
N PRO A 41 15.67 6.42 -5.29
CA PRO A 41 16.06 5.11 -5.85
C PRO A 41 14.92 4.12 -5.99
N VAL A 42 13.93 4.17 -5.09
CA VAL A 42 12.80 3.23 -5.06
C VAL A 42 11.60 3.75 -5.85
N ILE A 43 11.38 5.08 -5.81
CA ILE A 43 10.24 5.74 -6.47
C ILE A 43 10.30 5.60 -7.99
N ARG A 44 11.47 5.86 -8.59
CA ARG A 44 11.61 5.90 -10.06
C ARG A 44 11.34 4.54 -10.72
N PRO A 45 11.89 3.42 -10.23
CA PRO A 45 11.54 2.09 -10.74
C PRO A 45 10.04 1.76 -10.59
N MET A 46 9.39 2.17 -9.50
CA MET A 46 7.95 1.93 -9.32
C MET A 46 7.11 2.72 -10.34
N GLN A 47 7.46 3.98 -10.60
CA GLN A 47 6.80 4.80 -11.63
C GLN A 47 6.97 4.23 -13.05
N LEU A 48 8.18 3.80 -13.39
CA LEU A 48 8.46 3.22 -14.71
C LEU A 48 7.69 1.92 -14.98
N THR A 49 7.34 1.20 -13.91
CA THR A 49 6.55 -0.04 -14.00
C THR A 49 5.06 0.17 -13.76
N GLY A 50 4.63 1.40 -13.46
CA GLY A 50 3.24 1.75 -13.15
C GLY A 50 2.74 1.20 -11.82
N LEU A 51 3.64 0.70 -10.96
CA LEU A 51 3.29 0.15 -9.64
C LEU A 51 2.68 1.20 -8.71
N ASP A 52 3.03 2.47 -8.88
CA ASP A 52 2.47 3.61 -8.15
C ASP A 52 0.98 3.85 -8.43
N THR A 53 0.43 3.25 -9.48
CA THR A 53 -1.01 3.34 -9.81
C THR A 53 -1.86 2.25 -9.16
N VAL A 54 -1.22 1.18 -8.69
CA VAL A 54 -1.88 0.00 -8.10
C VAL A 54 -1.55 -0.19 -6.63
N LEU A 55 -0.39 0.31 -6.18
CA LEU A 55 0.04 0.32 -4.78
C LEU A 55 -0.20 1.70 -4.18
N ALA A 56 -0.70 1.75 -2.95
CA ALA A 56 -0.78 3.01 -2.22
C ALA A 56 0.57 3.36 -1.61
N LEU A 57 1.17 4.47 -2.07
CA LEU A 57 2.46 4.96 -1.58
C LEU A 57 2.25 5.99 -0.46
N TYR A 58 2.99 5.83 0.63
CA TYR A 58 2.97 6.72 1.80
C TYR A 58 4.38 7.20 2.12
N ARG A 59 4.48 8.39 2.72
CA ARG A 59 5.76 8.99 3.12
C ARG A 59 6.22 8.56 4.51
N SER A 60 5.31 8.00 5.30
CA SER A 60 5.57 7.53 6.65
C SER A 60 4.70 6.33 6.97
N ARG A 61 5.15 5.53 7.92
CA ARG A 61 4.38 4.38 8.43
C ARG A 61 3.12 4.85 9.12
N GLU A 62 3.17 5.98 9.81
CA GLU A 62 2.04 6.60 10.48
C GLU A 62 0.93 6.94 9.48
N ASP A 63 1.27 7.52 8.33
CA ASP A 63 0.28 7.85 7.29
C ASP A 63 -0.36 6.58 6.72
N ALA A 64 0.42 5.53 6.46
CA ALA A 64 -0.08 4.25 5.97
C ALA A 64 -1.01 3.53 6.98
N LEU A 65 -0.80 3.74 8.28
CA LEU A 65 -1.64 3.22 9.35
C LEU A 65 -2.94 4.00 9.52
N ARG A 66 -2.92 5.33 9.37
CA ARG A 66 -4.16 6.13 9.46
C ARG A 66 -5.14 5.83 8.34
N ASP A 67 -4.63 5.42 7.18
CA ASP A 67 -5.46 5.05 6.03
C ASP A 67 -6.07 3.64 6.15
N VAL A 68 -5.87 2.91 7.27
CA VAL A 68 -6.57 1.65 7.54
C VAL A 68 -8.08 1.85 7.64
N ASP A 69 -8.53 2.97 8.21
CA ASP A 69 -9.93 3.25 8.51
C ASP A 69 -10.79 3.51 7.26
N ARG A 70 -10.20 4.00 6.17
CA ARG A 70 -10.94 4.37 4.95
C ARG A 70 -11.53 3.18 4.19
N TRP A 71 -10.95 1.98 4.37
CA TRP A 71 -11.34 0.78 3.61
C TRP A 71 -11.82 -0.37 4.48
N ALA A 72 -11.77 -0.23 5.81
CA ALA A 72 -12.38 -1.20 6.73
C ALA A 72 -13.92 -1.19 6.68
N GLY A 73 -14.54 -0.20 6.03
CA GLY A 73 -15.99 -0.08 5.91
C GLY A 73 -16.64 0.30 7.24
N THR A 74 -17.64 1.17 7.16
CA THR A 74 -18.61 1.51 8.21
C THR A 74 -18.89 0.35 9.18
N PRO A 75 -18.88 0.57 10.51
CA PRO A 75 -19.55 -0.36 11.40
C PRO A 75 -21.03 -0.37 11.00
N SER A 76 -21.48 -1.49 10.41
CA SER A 76 -22.89 -1.80 10.24
C SER A 76 -23.54 -1.84 11.61
N THR A 77 -23.95 -0.68 12.12
CA THR A 77 -24.90 -0.61 13.24
C THR A 77 -26.28 -0.87 12.65
N SER A 78 -26.53 -2.13 12.31
CA SER A 78 -27.87 -2.68 12.32
C SER A 78 -28.19 -3.01 13.78
N SER A 79 -28.80 -2.07 14.51
CA SER A 79 -29.57 -2.41 15.70
C SER A 79 -30.76 -1.45 15.75
N GLY A 80 -31.95 -2.04 15.76
CA GLY A 80 -33.17 -1.44 15.25
C GLY A 80 -33.79 -0.33 16.09
N MET A 81 -34.55 0.52 15.40
CA MET A 81 -35.92 0.85 15.82
C MET A 81 -36.86 -0.01 14.96
N PRO A 82 -38.02 -0.52 15.45
CA PRO A 82 -38.95 0.21 16.32
C PRO A 82 -39.63 -0.63 17.44
N SER A 83 -40.22 0.07 18.41
CA SER A 83 -41.55 -0.24 18.99
C SER A 83 -42.11 1.03 19.61
#